data_AF-U2DY32-F1
#
_entry.id   AF-U2DY32-F1
#
_cell.length_a   1.000
_cell.length_b   1.000
_cell.length_c   1.000
_cell.angle_alpha   90.00
_cell.angle_beta   90.00
_cell.angle_gamma   90.00
#
_symmetry.space_group_name_H-M   'P 1'
#
loop_
_entity.id
_entity.type
_entity.pdbx_description
1 polymer ?
#
loop_
_entity_poly.entity_id
_entity_poly.type
_entity_poly.pdbx_seq_one_letter_code
_entity_poly.pdbx_strand_id
1 'polypeptide(L)'
;SAAEERPTGPDRGGPSAATENGKAPAAGATDDGSEPATRRDGGPPGSAVVEADTVSSGGDDVERTTVRITSDVGEILGVDDRTYDLVAEDVVTLPATNAEPLLERGVAESLQ
;
A
#
# COMPACT_ATOMS: atom_id res chain seq x y z
N SER A 1 -18.11 -5.45 52.78
CA SER A 1 -18.41 -4.04 52.51
C SER A 1 -17.45 -3.58 51.42
N ALA A 2 -17.83 -3.09 50.24
CA ALA A 2 -19.12 -2.76 49.66
C ALA A 2 -19.03 -2.99 48.13
N ALA A 3 -20.17 -3.37 47.55
CA ALA A 3 -20.45 -3.38 46.11
C ALA A 3 -21.02 -2.00 45.69
N GLU A 4 -21.33 -1.87 44.38
CA GLU A 4 -21.88 -0.69 43.68
C GLU A 4 -20.84 0.42 43.42
N GLU A 5 -20.73 1.02 42.23
CA GLU A 5 -21.83 1.60 41.44
C GLU A 5 -21.60 1.47 39.92
N ARG A 6 -22.65 1.09 39.18
CA ARG A 6 -22.83 1.48 37.78
C ARG A 6 -23.95 2.52 37.75
N PRO A 7 -23.78 3.64 37.04
CA PRO A 7 -24.93 4.35 36.50
C PRO A 7 -25.04 4.13 34.98
N THR A 8 -26.22 3.65 34.61
CA THR A 8 -26.79 3.65 33.27
C THR A 8 -27.12 5.06 32.82
N GLY A 9 -26.98 5.34 31.52
CA GLY A 9 -27.68 6.44 30.87
C GLY A 9 -27.71 6.25 29.36
N PRO A 10 -28.74 5.61 28.78
CA PRO A 10 -29.11 5.91 27.41
C PRO A 10 -29.86 7.25 27.41
N ASP A 11 -29.71 8.04 26.35
CA ASP A 11 -30.75 8.88 25.75
C ASP A 11 -30.15 10.17 25.16
N ARG A 12 -30.20 10.26 23.83
CA ARG A 12 -30.85 11.38 23.14
C ARG A 12 -30.97 11.06 21.65
N GLY A 13 -32.15 10.58 21.28
CA GLY A 13 -32.63 10.67 19.91
C GLY A 13 -32.90 12.13 19.51
N GLY A 14 -32.79 12.41 18.22
CA GLY A 14 -33.18 13.69 17.62
C GLY A 14 -33.06 13.65 16.09
N PRO A 15 -34.12 13.95 15.30
CA PRO A 15 -34.29 13.52 13.92
C PRO A 15 -34.06 14.63 12.85
N SER A 16 -33.84 14.24 11.59
CA SER A 16 -34.36 14.90 10.35
C SER A 16 -33.76 14.20 9.12
N ALA A 17 -34.50 13.38 8.35
CA ALA A 17 -35.49 13.78 7.32
C ALA A 17 -34.92 14.72 6.26
N ALA A 18 -34.51 14.16 5.11
CA ALA A 18 -35.13 14.33 3.78
C ALA A 18 -34.99 15.76 3.21
N THR A 19 -34.26 16.00 2.11
CA THR A 19 -34.75 15.83 0.73
C THR A 19 -33.73 16.53 -0.19
N GLU A 20 -33.26 15.92 -1.28
CA GLU A 20 -33.37 16.61 -2.57
C GLU A 20 -33.28 15.66 -3.77
N ASN A 21 -34.33 15.76 -4.58
CA ASN A 21 -34.59 15.06 -5.81
C ASN A 21 -33.82 15.73 -6.97
N GLY A 22 -33.19 14.91 -7.80
CA GLY A 22 -33.44 14.97 -9.25
C GLY A 22 -32.47 15.75 -10.13
N LYS A 23 -31.72 15.00 -10.95
CA LYS A 23 -31.73 15.19 -12.42
C LYS A 23 -31.12 13.97 -13.11
N ALA A 24 -31.97 13.23 -13.84
CA ALA A 24 -31.54 12.28 -14.87
C ALA A 24 -31.45 13.02 -16.24
N PRO A 25 -31.16 12.33 -17.35
CA PRO A 25 -29.82 12.10 -17.91
C PRO A 25 -29.63 12.88 -19.22
N ALA A 26 -28.38 13.19 -19.60
CA ALA A 26 -28.07 13.69 -20.94
C ALA A 26 -27.31 12.61 -21.72
N ALA A 27 -28.01 12.07 -22.72
CA ALA A 27 -27.46 11.19 -23.74
C ALA A 27 -26.41 11.93 -24.59
N GLY A 28 -25.24 11.31 -24.73
CA GLY A 28 -24.28 11.57 -25.79
C GLY A 28 -23.96 10.25 -26.47
N ALA A 29 -24.65 9.97 -27.58
CA ALA A 29 -24.38 8.85 -28.46
C ALA A 29 -23.44 9.29 -29.61
N THR A 30 -22.86 8.30 -30.28
CA THR A 30 -21.89 8.31 -31.40
C THR A 30 -20.44 8.43 -30.91
N ASP A 31 -19.50 7.54 -31.26
CA ASP A 31 -19.16 6.99 -32.57
C ASP A 31 -18.27 5.74 -32.35
N ASP A 32 -18.77 4.54 -32.68
CA ASP A 32 -18.32 3.68 -33.79
C ASP A 32 -16.80 3.49 -33.97
N GLY A 33 -16.36 2.22 -33.89
CA GLY A 33 -15.23 1.73 -34.67
C GLY A 33 -13.87 1.69 -33.97
N SER A 34 -13.59 0.59 -33.27
CA SER A 34 -12.59 -0.41 -33.71
C SER A 34 -12.24 -1.37 -32.59
N GLU A 35 -12.65 -2.63 -32.75
CA GLU A 35 -11.99 -3.74 -32.08
C GLU A 35 -10.54 -3.85 -32.58
N PRO A 36 -9.62 -4.29 -31.72
CA PRO A 36 -9.09 -5.61 -31.99
C PRO A 36 -9.19 -6.50 -30.75
N ALA A 37 -9.77 -7.67 -30.96
CA ALA A 37 -9.71 -8.78 -30.02
C ALA A 37 -8.24 -9.17 -29.75
N THR A 38 -7.71 -8.84 -28.58
CA THR A 38 -6.52 -9.49 -28.04
C THR A 38 -6.93 -10.51 -26.98
N ARG A 39 -7.32 -11.68 -27.46
CA ARG A 39 -7.37 -12.89 -26.64
C ARG A 39 -5.94 -13.32 -26.30
N ARG A 40 -5.52 -13.11 -25.05
CA ARG A 40 -4.47 -13.84 -24.32
C ARG A 40 -4.90 -13.80 -22.85
N ASP A 41 -5.67 -14.79 -22.36
CA ASP A 41 -5.19 -16.06 -21.81
C ASP A 41 -3.88 -15.95 -20.99
N GLY A 42 -4.01 -16.17 -19.68
CA GLY A 42 -3.04 -16.89 -18.86
C GLY A 42 -1.73 -16.21 -18.49
N GLY A 43 -1.72 -15.55 -17.32
CA GLY A 43 -0.50 -15.34 -16.54
C GLY A 43 -0.81 -14.54 -15.27
N PRO A 44 -0.37 -14.95 -14.07
CA PRO A 44 -0.47 -14.07 -12.89
C PRO A 44 0.29 -12.77 -13.21
N PRO A 45 -0.14 -11.61 -12.68
CA PRO A 45 0.72 -10.44 -12.69
C PRO A 45 1.92 -10.76 -11.80
N GLY A 46 2.98 -11.34 -12.37
CA GLY A 46 4.31 -11.21 -11.81
C GLY A 46 4.58 -9.72 -11.81
N SER A 47 4.59 -9.13 -10.61
CA SER A 47 4.90 -7.72 -10.39
C SER A 47 6.06 -7.34 -11.28
N ALA A 48 5.74 -6.55 -12.29
CA ALA A 48 6.74 -5.91 -13.13
C ALA A 48 7.67 -5.18 -12.17
N VAL A 49 8.94 -5.60 -12.15
CA VAL A 49 10.06 -4.79 -11.69
C VAL A 49 9.88 -3.40 -12.28
N VAL A 50 9.37 -2.49 -11.46
CA VAL A 50 9.36 -1.07 -11.77
C VAL A 50 10.80 -0.62 -11.60
N GLU A 51 11.60 -0.74 -12.67
CA GLU A 51 12.71 0.18 -12.90
C GLU A 51 12.11 1.58 -13.11
N ALA A 52 11.63 2.16 -12.02
CA ALA A 52 11.39 3.57 -11.93
C ALA A 52 12.73 4.20 -11.54
N ASP A 53 13.61 4.34 -12.53
CA ASP A 53 14.72 5.29 -12.50
C ASP A 53 14.10 6.71 -12.47
N THR A 54 13.57 7.04 -11.31
CA THR A 54 13.13 8.37 -10.93
C THR A 54 13.97 8.69 -9.72
N VAL A 55 15.13 9.29 -9.98
CA VAL A 55 15.92 10.05 -9.02
C VAL A 55 15.03 11.13 -8.41
N SER A 56 14.23 10.73 -7.43
CA SER A 56 13.43 11.60 -6.60
C SER A 56 14.36 12.22 -5.58
N SER A 57 14.88 13.41 -5.93
CA SER A 57 15.89 14.22 -5.23
C SER A 57 15.46 14.75 -3.85
N GLY A 58 14.65 14.00 -3.11
CA GLY A 58 14.10 14.35 -1.79
C GLY A 58 14.51 13.39 -0.67
N GLY A 59 15.34 12.38 -0.95
CA GLY A 59 15.76 11.38 0.05
C GLY A 59 17.20 10.89 -0.13
N ASP A 60 18.05 11.63 -0.84
CA ASP A 60 19.39 11.18 -1.24
C ASP A 60 20.43 11.19 -0.13
N ASP A 61 20.15 11.80 1.03
CA ASP A 61 21.09 11.85 2.16
C ASP A 61 21.05 10.60 3.05
N VAL A 62 20.09 9.69 2.81
CA VAL A 62 19.95 8.47 3.61
C VAL A 62 20.89 7.40 3.07
N GLU A 63 21.72 6.84 3.94
CA GLU A 63 22.56 5.69 3.61
C GLU A 63 21.69 4.49 3.21
N ARG A 64 22.01 3.83 2.09
CA ARG A 64 21.21 2.73 1.52
C ARG A 64 22.01 1.44 1.47
N THR A 65 21.31 0.33 1.65
CA THR A 65 21.86 -1.02 1.57
C THR A 65 20.97 -1.88 0.71
N THR A 66 21.56 -2.56 -0.28
CA THR A 66 20.86 -3.58 -1.06
C THR A 66 20.90 -4.89 -0.32
N VAL A 67 19.72 -5.45 -0.06
CA VAL A 67 19.54 -6.71 0.68
C VAL A 67 18.66 -7.67 -0.11
N ARG A 68 18.90 -8.96 0.05
CA ARG A 68 17.97 -10.03 -0.34
C ARG A 68 17.14 -10.43 0.86
N ILE A 69 15.82 -10.37 0.74
CA ILE A 69 14.88 -10.77 1.78
C ILE A 69 14.82 -12.31 1.83
N THR A 70 14.94 -12.91 3.01
CA THR A 70 14.94 -14.38 3.19
C THR A 70 13.66 -14.90 3.82
N SER A 71 12.83 -14.00 4.36
CA SER A 71 11.53 -14.32 4.96
C SER A 71 10.53 -13.21 4.67
N ASP A 72 9.27 -13.59 4.47
CA ASP A 72 8.19 -12.66 4.19
C ASP A 72 7.96 -11.73 5.40
N VAL A 73 8.12 -10.42 5.20
CA VAL A 73 7.88 -9.39 6.22
C VAL A 73 6.64 -8.57 5.85
N GLY A 74 6.37 -8.41 4.55
CA GLY A 74 5.31 -7.58 4.01
C GLY A 74 5.71 -6.10 3.90
N GLU A 75 4.75 -5.21 4.04
CA GLU A 75 4.96 -3.78 3.83
C GLU A 75 5.59 -3.08 5.05
N ILE A 76 6.64 -2.28 4.82
CA ILE A 76 7.28 -1.43 5.84
C ILE A 76 7.37 0.03 5.38
N LEU A 77 7.49 0.95 6.34
CA LEU A 77 7.75 2.36 6.08
C LEU A 77 9.24 2.70 6.27
N GLY A 78 9.82 3.29 5.23
CA GLY A 78 11.13 3.91 5.14
C GLY A 78 11.33 5.07 6.09
N VAL A 79 12.56 5.27 6.59
CA VAL A 79 12.92 6.55 7.23
C VAL A 79 12.97 7.71 6.23
N ASP A 80 13.00 7.40 4.94
CA ASP A 80 12.88 8.32 3.82
C ASP A 80 11.42 8.53 3.37
N ASP A 81 10.45 8.17 4.22
CA ASP A 81 9.00 8.30 4.00
C ASP A 81 8.48 7.48 2.82
N ARG A 82 9.25 6.48 2.36
CA ARG A 82 8.87 5.56 1.28
C ARG A 82 8.39 4.23 1.82
N THR A 83 7.35 3.70 1.21
CA THR A 83 6.84 2.36 1.54
C THR A 83 7.57 1.29 0.71
N TYR A 84 7.94 0.20 1.36
CA TYR A 84 8.62 -0.95 0.73
C TYR A 84 7.85 -2.23 1.01
N ASP A 85 7.58 -3.01 -0.04
CA ASP A 85 7.03 -4.35 0.09
C ASP A 85 8.16 -5.37 0.14
N LEU A 86 8.22 -6.17 1.21
CA LEU A 86 9.31 -7.09 1.50
C LEU A 86 8.83 -8.54 1.45
N VAL A 87 9.01 -9.13 0.27
CA VAL A 87 8.64 -10.52 -0.02
C VAL A 87 9.89 -11.40 0.02
N ALA A 88 9.75 -12.64 0.49
CA ALA A 88 10.87 -13.59 0.49
C ALA A 88 11.48 -13.79 -0.91
N GLU A 89 12.81 -13.93 -0.95
CA GLU A 89 13.68 -14.01 -2.14
C GLU A 89 13.78 -12.74 -2.98
N ASP A 90 13.12 -11.64 -2.60
CA ASP A 90 13.23 -10.38 -3.33
C ASP A 90 14.50 -9.60 -2.98
N VAL A 91 15.00 -8.82 -3.93
CA VAL A 91 16.20 -7.98 -3.76
C VAL A 91 15.79 -6.52 -3.79
N VAL A 92 15.89 -5.86 -2.64
CA VAL A 92 15.40 -4.50 -2.43
C VAL A 92 16.53 -3.62 -1.88
N THR A 93 16.58 -2.36 -2.33
CA THR A 93 17.46 -1.34 -1.75
C THR A 93 16.69 -0.55 -0.70
N LEU A 94 17.10 -0.71 0.56
CA LEU A 94 16.47 -0.09 1.72
C LEU A 94 17.38 0.94 2.38
N PRO A 95 16.83 1.90 3.13
CA PRO A 95 17.60 2.68 4.10
C PRO A 95 18.38 1.77 5.05
N ALA A 96 19.64 2.08 5.33
CA ALA A 96 20.53 1.29 6.19
C ALA A 96 19.92 1.08 7.59
N THR A 97 19.36 2.14 8.18
CA THR A 97 18.65 2.10 9.48
C THR A 97 17.50 1.08 9.51
N ASN A 98 16.88 0.80 8.36
CA ASN A 98 15.83 -0.20 8.25
C ASN A 98 16.36 -1.59 7.91
N ALA A 99 17.45 -1.68 7.15
CA ALA A 99 18.09 -2.94 6.78
C ALA A 99 18.80 -3.61 7.97
N GLU A 100 19.45 -2.84 8.84
CA GLU A 100 20.17 -3.34 10.02
C GLU A 100 19.37 -4.35 10.87
N PRO A 101 18.17 -4.03 11.38
CA PRO A 101 17.40 -4.98 12.19
C PRO A 101 16.92 -6.20 11.40
N LEU A 102 16.81 -6.11 10.07
CA LEU A 102 16.44 -7.25 9.21
C LEU A 102 17.62 -8.23 9.08
N LEU A 103 18.83 -7.71 8.93
CA LEU A 103 20.07 -8.49 8.89
C LEU A 103 20.34 -9.19 10.23
N GLU A 104 20.19 -8.46 11.35
CA GLU A 104 20.41 -9.01 12.70
C GLU A 104 19.49 -10.19 13.02
N ARG A 105 18.25 -10.14 12.53
CA ARG A 105 17.24 -11.19 12.73
C ARG A 105 17.34 -12.33 11.71
N GLY A 106 18.20 -12.19 10.70
CA GLY A 106 18.34 -13.16 9.61
C GLY A 106 17.12 -13.22 8.69
N VAL A 107 16.31 -12.15 8.62
CA VAL A 107 15.19 -12.02 7.67
C VAL A 107 15.62 -11.37 6.36
N ALA A 108 16.85 -10.88 6.28
CA ALA A 108 17.50 -10.42 5.07
C ALA A 108 19.01 -10.74 5.09
N GLU A 109 19.62 -10.73 3.91
CA GLU A 109 21.07 -10.87 3.69
C GLU A 109 21.58 -9.68 2.85
N SER A 110 22.73 -9.13 3.22
CA SER A 110 23.35 -8.01 2.50
C SER A 110 24.01 -8.46 1.19
N LEU A 111 23.89 -7.67 0.12
CA LEU A 111 24.45 -7.95 -1.21
C LEU A 111 25.59 -6.98 -1.62
N GLN A 112 26.36 -6.50 -0.65
CA GLN A 112 27.48 -5.57 -0.85
C GLN A 112 28.52 -6.04 -1.86
#